data_AF-A0A4R1PST0-F1
#
_entry.id   AF-A0A4R1PST0-F1
#
_cell.length_a   1.000
_cell.length_b   1.000
_cell.length_c   1.000
_cell.angle_alpha   90.00
_cell.angle_beta   90.00
_cell.angle_gamma   90.00
#
_symmetry.space_group_name_H-M   'P 1'
#
loop_
_entity.id
_entity.type
_entity.pdbx_description
1 polymer ?
#
loop_
_entity_poly.entity_id
_entity_poly.type
_entity_poly.pdbx_seq_one_letter_code
_entity_poly.pdbx_strand_id
1 'polypeptide(L)'
;MIVAPQVLIALPQTAARRIVTVRLTRDGEQTTTLKVCRLLGTDMTLLAVFGTAYQSSQTFLASAVDGERFLFALDEVSPKRAAARYPVISEDATFNIDLNDGSGSAAGSPATLQARVRVDGLDAAREVLAVERQTDGVWRIAGNLRTAEGALDLRVTGGAVYALAIDDYGTLYQPNLAVAVDDVIRPTLFKGWLYRITQAGTLPATEPAWWDGNTAGPQDLGSARAEVVRYHRPLAHGPITVETT
;
A
#
# COMPACT_ATOMS: atom_id res chain seq x y z
N MET A 1 38.33 -66.40 -23.54
CA MET A 1 38.07 -65.02 -23.09
C MET A 1 36.59 -64.95 -22.73
N ILE A 2 36.27 -64.92 -21.45
CA ILE A 2 34.88 -64.89 -20.98
C ILE A 2 34.45 -63.42 -20.92
N VAL A 3 33.49 -63.03 -21.76
CA VAL A 3 32.88 -61.70 -21.72
C VAL A 3 31.68 -61.79 -20.80
N ALA A 4 31.80 -61.23 -19.59
CA ALA A 4 30.66 -61.09 -18.69
C ALA A 4 29.87 -59.82 -19.06
N PRO A 5 28.52 -59.88 -19.12
CA PRO A 5 27.72 -58.67 -19.36
C PRO A 5 27.87 -57.71 -18.18
N GLN A 6 28.27 -56.47 -18.45
CA GLN A 6 28.21 -55.40 -17.47
C GLN A 6 26.75 -54.99 -17.26
N VAL A 7 26.23 -55.22 -16.07
CA VAL A 7 24.95 -54.65 -15.65
C VAL A 7 25.18 -53.18 -15.32
N LEU A 8 24.79 -52.29 -16.23
CA LEU A 8 24.70 -50.85 -15.98
C LEU A 8 23.46 -50.59 -15.11
N ILE A 9 23.67 -50.49 -13.80
CA ILE A 9 22.65 -49.95 -12.89
C ILE A 9 22.71 -48.43 -13.02
N ALA A 10 21.75 -47.83 -13.71
CA ALA A 10 21.59 -46.38 -13.71
C ALA A 10 21.30 -45.91 -12.28
N LEU A 11 22.25 -45.20 -11.66
CA LEU A 11 21.98 -44.49 -10.43
C LEU A 11 20.93 -43.41 -10.72
N PRO A 12 19.91 -43.24 -9.86
CA PRO A 12 18.92 -42.19 -10.07
C PRO A 12 19.64 -40.84 -10.15
N GLN A 13 19.37 -40.08 -11.22
CA GLN A 13 19.79 -38.70 -11.35
C GLN A 13 19.45 -37.97 -10.05
N THR A 14 20.42 -37.26 -9.46
CA THR A 14 20.17 -36.39 -8.32
C THR A 14 19.05 -35.44 -8.71
N ALA A 15 17.86 -35.66 -8.16
CA ALA A 15 16.69 -34.84 -8.46
C ALA A 15 17.05 -33.37 -8.26
N ALA A 16 16.69 -32.52 -9.24
CA ALA A 16 16.97 -31.10 -9.18
C ALA A 16 16.43 -30.51 -7.87
N ARG A 17 17.21 -29.64 -7.23
CA ARG A 17 16.86 -29.03 -5.95
C ARG A 17 16.65 -27.53 -6.11
N ARG A 18 15.94 -26.96 -5.14
CA ARG A 18 15.72 -25.52 -4.98
C ARG A 18 16.07 -25.12 -3.56
N ILE A 19 16.88 -24.10 -3.40
CA ILE A 19 17.04 -23.39 -2.15
C ILE A 19 16.04 -22.24 -2.15
N VAL A 20 15.10 -22.27 -1.22
CA VAL A 20 14.16 -21.17 -0.99
C VAL A 20 14.56 -20.48 0.30
N THR A 21 14.83 -19.18 0.18
CA THR A 21 15.16 -18.30 1.29
C THR A 21 14.03 -17.28 1.48
N VAL A 22 13.60 -17.07 2.72
CA VAL A 22 12.72 -15.96 3.07
C VAL A 22 13.49 -14.97 3.93
N ARG A 23 13.31 -13.68 3.66
CA ARG A 23 13.80 -12.55 4.46
C ARG A 23 12.59 -11.72 4.88
N LEU A 24 12.34 -11.66 6.18
CA LEU A 24 11.17 -11.05 6.77
C LEU A 24 11.58 -9.78 7.52
N THR A 25 11.07 -8.63 7.07
CA THR A 25 11.23 -7.34 7.76
C THR A 25 9.90 -6.88 8.33
N ARG A 26 9.97 -5.99 9.31
CA ARG A 26 8.79 -5.29 9.83
C ARG A 26 9.03 -3.81 9.64
N ASP A 27 8.11 -3.16 8.92
CA ASP A 27 8.22 -1.75 8.57
C ASP A 27 9.61 -1.39 8.00
N GLY A 28 10.22 -2.32 7.25
CA GLY A 28 11.49 -2.12 6.53
C GLY A 28 12.72 -2.56 7.30
N GLU A 29 12.55 -2.75 8.59
CA GLU A 29 13.63 -3.01 9.53
C GLU A 29 13.75 -4.50 9.85
N GLN A 30 14.98 -4.92 10.12
CA GLN A 30 15.23 -6.23 10.71
C GLN A 30 14.91 -6.14 12.20
N THR A 31 14.01 -6.99 12.67
CA THR A 31 13.68 -7.04 14.10
C THR A 31 14.06 -8.39 14.67
N THR A 32 14.24 -8.44 15.99
CA THR A 32 14.54 -9.69 16.72
C THR A 32 13.29 -10.54 16.96
N THR A 33 12.10 -10.04 16.62
CA THR A 33 10.82 -10.73 16.82
C THR A 33 10.66 -11.87 15.82
N LEU A 34 10.26 -13.04 16.33
CA LEU A 34 9.98 -14.21 15.51
C LEU A 34 8.79 -13.93 14.58
N LYS A 35 8.99 -14.15 13.28
CA LYS A 35 7.98 -14.10 12.24
C LYS A 35 7.84 -15.49 11.62
N VAL A 36 6.66 -15.79 11.10
CA VAL A 36 6.37 -17.07 10.47
C VAL A 36 5.94 -16.83 9.05
N CYS A 37 6.62 -17.45 8.09
CA CYS A 37 6.22 -17.48 6.68
C CYS A 37 5.84 -18.90 6.26
N ARG A 38 4.72 -19.04 5.56
CA ARG A 38 4.22 -20.32 5.04
C ARG A 38 4.31 -20.30 3.52
N LEU A 39 4.91 -21.34 2.96
CA LEU A 39 4.87 -21.63 1.52
C LEU A 39 3.77 -22.64 1.28
N LEU A 40 2.85 -22.28 0.39
CA LEU A 40 1.65 -23.02 0.08
C LEU A 40 1.60 -23.32 -1.42
N GLY A 41 1.04 -24.47 -1.79
CA GLY A 41 0.61 -24.76 -3.15
C GLY A 41 -0.55 -23.85 -3.57
N THR A 42 -0.86 -23.82 -4.86
CA THR A 42 -2.04 -23.08 -5.38
C THR A 42 -3.37 -23.66 -4.90
N ASP A 43 -3.36 -24.93 -4.48
CA ASP A 43 -4.44 -25.63 -3.79
C ASP A 43 -4.46 -25.38 -2.27
N MET A 44 -3.66 -24.42 -1.78
CA MET A 44 -3.48 -24.07 -0.37
C MET A 44 -2.90 -25.19 0.50
N THR A 45 -2.31 -26.23 -0.11
CA THR A 45 -1.58 -27.24 0.65
C THR A 45 -0.30 -26.66 1.24
N LEU A 46 -0.01 -26.97 2.50
CA LEU A 46 1.20 -26.49 3.17
C LEU A 46 2.43 -27.25 2.66
N LEU A 47 3.33 -26.54 2.00
CA LEU A 47 4.60 -27.09 1.50
C LEU A 47 5.75 -26.86 2.49
N ALA A 48 5.79 -25.70 3.14
CA ALA A 48 6.84 -25.38 4.11
C ALA A 48 6.44 -24.29 5.10
N VAL A 49 7.13 -24.26 6.25
CA VAL A 49 7.04 -23.19 7.26
C VAL A 49 8.45 -22.70 7.57
N PHE A 50 8.65 -21.40 7.50
CA PHE A 50 9.87 -20.69 7.86
C PHE A 50 9.60 -19.84 9.10
N GLY A 51 10.16 -20.23 10.24
CA GLY A 51 10.18 -19.41 11.45
C GLY A 51 11.51 -18.67 11.55
N THR A 52 11.52 -17.34 11.50
CA THR A 52 12.75 -16.55 11.62
C THR A 52 12.50 -15.13 12.12
N ALA A 53 13.48 -14.56 12.80
CA ALA A 53 13.50 -13.13 13.10
C ALA A 53 13.76 -12.28 11.84
N TYR A 54 14.59 -12.79 10.92
CA TYR A 54 14.97 -12.12 9.69
C TYR A 54 15.07 -13.10 8.52
N GLN A 55 16.07 -13.98 8.49
CA GLN A 55 16.30 -14.88 7.35
C GLN A 55 16.17 -16.37 7.71
N SER A 56 15.58 -17.17 6.83
CA SER A 56 15.62 -18.64 6.90
C SER A 56 15.65 -19.23 5.50
N SER A 57 16.42 -20.31 5.32
CA SER A 57 16.56 -21.01 4.05
C SER A 57 16.25 -22.50 4.23
N GLN A 58 15.55 -23.09 3.26
CA GLN A 58 15.26 -24.52 3.21
C GLN A 58 15.49 -25.04 1.79
N THR A 59 15.89 -26.30 1.69
CA THR A 59 16.17 -26.97 0.42
C THR A 59 15.04 -27.95 0.08
N PHE A 60 14.52 -27.84 -1.13
CA PHE A 60 13.41 -28.63 -1.64
C PHE A 60 13.81 -29.41 -2.89
N LEU A 61 13.05 -30.44 -3.21
CA LEU A 61 13.02 -30.97 -4.57
C LEU A 61 12.33 -29.95 -5.48
N ALA A 62 12.90 -29.69 -6.66
CA ALA A 62 12.32 -28.79 -7.65
C ALA A 62 10.88 -29.18 -8.01
N SER A 63 10.60 -30.49 -8.16
CA SER A 63 9.25 -30.99 -8.42
C SER A 63 8.22 -30.68 -7.34
N ALA A 64 8.63 -30.36 -6.10
CA ALA A 64 7.73 -30.01 -5.02
C ALA A 64 7.36 -28.51 -5.03
N VAL A 65 8.28 -27.64 -5.45
CA VAL A 65 8.13 -26.18 -5.28
C VAL A 65 8.07 -25.39 -6.58
N ASP A 66 8.48 -25.96 -7.72
CA ASP A 66 8.46 -25.26 -9.01
C ASP A 66 7.02 -24.92 -9.46
N GLY A 67 6.87 -23.73 -10.05
CA GLY A 67 5.61 -23.15 -10.50
C GLY A 67 5.10 -22.02 -9.58
N GLU A 68 3.86 -21.59 -9.83
CA GLU A 68 3.19 -20.59 -9.01
C GLU A 68 2.94 -21.15 -7.60
N ARG A 69 3.20 -20.33 -6.58
CA ARG A 69 3.03 -20.66 -5.17
C ARG A 69 2.40 -19.50 -4.44
N PHE A 70 1.97 -19.74 -3.21
CA PHE A 70 1.46 -18.72 -2.32
C PHE A 70 2.35 -18.63 -1.07
N LEU A 71 2.84 -17.42 -0.78
CA LEU A 71 3.59 -17.12 0.44
C LEU A 71 2.72 -16.26 1.35
N PHE A 72 2.66 -16.63 2.62
CA PHE A 72 1.93 -15.91 3.65
C PHE A 72 2.80 -15.75 4.90
N ALA A 73 3.15 -14.52 5.24
CA ALA A 73 3.98 -14.17 6.39
C ALA A 73 3.16 -13.46 7.48
N LEU A 74 3.48 -13.75 8.74
CA LEU A 74 2.84 -13.23 9.95
C LEU A 74 3.88 -12.75 10.96
N ASP A 75 3.60 -11.63 11.61
CA ASP A 75 4.19 -11.20 12.88
C ASP A 75 3.05 -11.04 13.89
N GLU A 76 3.06 -11.85 14.94
CA GLU A 76 2.02 -11.86 15.96
C GLU A 76 2.26 -10.85 17.10
N VAL A 77 3.39 -10.13 17.08
CA VAL A 77 3.68 -9.05 18.03
C VAL A 77 2.80 -7.85 17.74
N SER A 78 2.03 -7.41 18.73
CA SER A 78 1.12 -6.26 18.62
C SER A 78 1.87 -4.95 18.25
N PRO A 79 1.36 -4.16 17.28
CA PRO A 79 0.21 -4.46 16.43
C PRO A 79 0.54 -5.59 15.45
N LYS A 80 -0.34 -6.61 15.34
CA LYS A 80 -0.10 -7.77 14.47
C LYS A 80 0.03 -7.34 13.01
N ARG A 81 0.95 -7.94 12.27
CA ARG A 81 1.20 -7.65 10.85
C ARG A 81 1.16 -8.93 10.01
N ALA A 82 0.79 -8.78 8.74
CA ALA A 82 0.75 -9.89 7.80
C ALA A 82 1.08 -9.39 6.39
N ALA A 83 1.69 -10.24 5.57
CA ALA A 83 1.95 -9.97 4.16
C ALA A 83 1.80 -11.25 3.33
N ALA A 84 1.34 -11.11 2.09
CA ALA A 84 1.14 -12.24 1.19
C ALA A 84 1.63 -11.94 -0.24
N ARG A 85 2.06 -12.98 -0.96
CA ARG A 85 2.58 -12.92 -2.34
C ARG A 85 2.25 -14.20 -3.10
N TYR A 86 2.10 -14.09 -4.42
CA TYR A 86 2.03 -15.22 -5.36
C TYR A 86 3.29 -15.30 -6.22
N PRO A 87 4.42 -15.83 -5.70
CA PRO A 87 5.63 -15.98 -6.50
C PRO A 87 5.55 -17.16 -7.49
N VAL A 88 6.41 -17.13 -8.50
CA VAL A 88 6.75 -18.31 -9.33
C VAL A 88 8.17 -18.75 -8.94
N ILE A 89 8.33 -20.04 -8.63
CA ILE A 89 9.65 -20.65 -8.37
C ILE A 89 10.05 -21.48 -9.60
N SER A 90 11.23 -21.23 -10.14
CA SER A 90 11.83 -22.04 -11.21
C SER A 90 13.32 -22.32 -10.99
N GLU A 91 13.90 -21.67 -9.98
CA GLU A 91 15.30 -21.73 -9.58
C GLU A 91 15.42 -21.41 -8.08
N ASP A 92 16.63 -21.39 -7.55
CA ASP A 92 16.87 -20.95 -6.17
C ASP A 92 16.34 -19.53 -5.99
N ALA A 93 15.52 -19.31 -4.97
CA ALA A 93 14.75 -18.08 -4.81
C ALA A 93 14.99 -17.45 -3.44
N THR A 94 15.11 -16.13 -3.40
CA THR A 94 15.07 -15.33 -2.17
C THR A 94 13.88 -14.40 -2.20
N PHE A 95 12.98 -14.57 -1.24
CA PHE A 95 11.78 -13.75 -1.08
C PHE A 95 11.99 -12.73 0.04
N ASN A 96 12.10 -11.46 -0.33
CA ASN A 96 12.08 -10.36 0.63
C ASN A 96 10.62 -9.97 0.87
N ILE A 97 10.12 -10.22 2.07
CA ILE A 97 8.74 -9.93 2.47
C ILE A 97 8.78 -8.95 3.63
N ASP A 98 8.23 -7.77 3.38
CA ASP A 98 8.06 -6.77 4.41
C ASP A 98 6.64 -6.80 4.97
N LEU A 99 6.53 -6.92 6.29
CA LEU A 99 5.28 -6.94 7.01
C LEU A 99 4.99 -5.53 7.50
N ASN A 100 4.35 -4.73 6.62
CA ASN A 100 3.79 -3.43 6.95
C ASN A 100 2.25 -3.50 7.00
N ASP A 101 1.61 -2.48 7.55
CA ASP A 101 0.14 -2.37 7.62
C ASP A 101 -0.49 -1.62 6.44
N GLY A 102 0.22 -1.54 5.32
CA GLY A 102 -0.22 -0.76 4.18
C GLY A 102 -0.04 0.75 4.36
N SER A 103 0.50 1.23 5.50
CA SER A 103 1.03 2.60 5.59
C SER A 103 2.32 2.79 4.77
N GLY A 104 2.91 1.69 4.28
CA GLY A 104 3.82 1.66 3.13
C GLY A 104 4.96 2.66 3.18
N SER A 105 5.96 2.44 4.05
CA SER A 105 7.17 3.28 4.11
C SER A 105 8.41 2.52 4.59
N ALA A 106 8.53 1.27 4.20
CA ALA A 106 9.34 0.31 4.92
C ALA A 106 10.54 -0.21 4.11
N ALA A 107 10.29 -0.93 3.02
CA ALA A 107 11.37 -1.35 2.13
C ALA A 107 11.88 -0.15 1.32
N GLY A 108 13.17 0.19 1.42
CA GLY A 108 13.82 1.22 0.60
C GLY A 108 14.74 2.15 1.39
N SER A 109 15.60 2.87 0.68
CA SER A 109 16.42 3.91 1.27
C SER A 109 15.52 5.06 1.76
N PRO A 110 15.73 5.59 2.97
CA PRO A 110 15.11 6.82 3.40
C PRO A 110 15.34 7.92 2.36
N ALA A 111 14.31 8.71 2.11
CA ALA A 111 14.40 9.90 1.29
C ALA A 111 13.43 10.95 1.78
N THR A 112 13.63 12.20 1.36
CA THR A 112 12.70 13.30 1.68
C THR A 112 12.21 13.97 0.41
N LEU A 113 10.96 14.43 0.45
CA LEU A 113 10.34 15.23 -0.59
C LEU A 113 9.69 16.47 0.00
N GLN A 114 10.06 17.63 -0.53
CA GLN A 114 9.39 18.90 -0.22
C GLN A 114 8.14 19.04 -1.11
N ALA A 115 6.97 18.74 -0.56
CA ALA A 115 5.71 18.85 -1.29
C ALA A 115 5.00 20.17 -0.96
N ARG A 116 4.73 20.98 -1.99
CA ARG A 116 3.91 22.19 -1.89
C ARG A 116 2.77 22.11 -2.87
N VAL A 117 1.54 22.20 -2.37
CA VAL A 117 0.33 22.16 -3.20
C VAL A 117 -0.26 23.55 -3.29
N ARG A 118 -0.58 23.96 -4.52
CA ARG A 118 -1.27 25.22 -4.80
C ARG A 118 -2.59 24.98 -5.52
N VAL A 119 -3.63 25.65 -5.05
CA VAL A 119 -4.97 25.67 -5.63
C VAL A 119 -5.31 27.11 -5.96
N ASP A 120 -5.69 27.37 -7.21
CA ASP A 120 -5.97 28.72 -7.72
C ASP A 120 -4.84 29.74 -7.43
N GLY A 121 -3.59 29.25 -7.45
CA GLY A 121 -2.39 30.06 -7.23
C GLY A 121 -2.00 30.29 -5.77
N LEU A 122 -2.84 29.87 -4.82
CA LEU A 122 -2.60 30.00 -3.37
C LEU A 122 -2.16 28.66 -2.77
N ASP A 123 -1.39 28.70 -1.68
CA ASP A 123 -1.01 27.48 -0.97
C ASP A 123 -2.23 26.81 -0.34
N ALA A 124 -2.28 25.49 -0.46
CA ALA A 124 -3.40 24.68 0.01
C ALA A 124 -2.89 23.44 0.75
N ALA A 125 -3.46 23.19 1.93
CA ALA A 125 -3.27 21.95 2.65
C ALA A 125 -4.00 20.81 1.93
N ARG A 126 -3.27 19.79 1.47
CA ARG A 126 -3.80 18.62 0.76
C ARG A 126 -3.05 17.36 1.20
N GLU A 127 -3.74 16.23 1.15
CA GLU A 127 -3.06 14.94 1.27
C GLU A 127 -2.23 14.72 0.01
N VAL A 128 -0.95 14.38 0.19
CA VAL A 128 0.00 14.05 -0.86
C VAL A 128 0.42 12.62 -0.70
N LEU A 129 0.21 11.84 -1.76
CA LEU A 129 0.68 10.48 -1.89
C LEU A 129 1.87 10.46 -2.85
N ALA A 130 3.02 9.98 -2.38
CA ALA A 130 4.13 9.66 -3.25
C ALA A 130 4.03 8.20 -3.69
N VAL A 131 4.04 7.98 -5.00
CA VAL A 131 4.09 6.66 -5.62
C VAL A 131 5.41 6.49 -6.36
N GLU A 132 6.01 5.32 -6.25
CA GLU A 132 7.24 4.99 -6.94
C GLU A 132 6.95 3.90 -7.97
N ARG A 133 7.41 4.13 -9.20
CA ARG A 133 7.56 3.09 -10.21
C ARG A 133 8.98 2.53 -10.12
N GLN A 134 9.09 1.32 -9.61
CA GLN A 134 10.35 0.61 -9.43
C GLN A 134 11.02 0.31 -10.79
N THR A 135 12.29 -0.07 -10.76
CA THR A 135 13.10 -0.35 -11.97
C THR A 135 12.58 -1.55 -12.76
N ASP A 136 11.91 -2.49 -12.11
CA ASP A 136 11.20 -3.62 -12.72
C ASP A 136 9.81 -3.26 -13.30
N GLY A 137 9.37 -2.00 -13.12
CA GLY A 137 8.11 -1.48 -13.61
C GLY A 137 6.92 -1.64 -12.67
N VAL A 138 7.10 -2.24 -11.49
CA VAL A 138 6.06 -2.38 -10.45
C VAL A 138 5.83 -1.04 -9.75
N TRP A 139 4.57 -0.76 -9.43
CA TRP A 139 4.18 0.45 -8.69
C TRP A 139 3.97 0.17 -7.21
N ARG A 140 4.37 1.12 -6.36
CA ARG A 140 4.15 1.09 -4.92
C ARG A 140 3.93 2.48 -4.34
N ILE A 141 3.42 2.53 -3.12
CA ILE A 141 3.41 3.75 -2.31
C ILE A 141 4.80 3.89 -1.65
N ALA A 142 5.42 5.06 -1.83
CA ALA A 142 6.70 5.42 -1.22
C ALA A 142 6.54 6.22 0.08
N GLY A 143 5.41 6.91 0.25
CA GLY A 143 5.05 7.64 1.47
C GLY A 143 3.80 8.51 1.26
N ASN A 144 3.23 9.02 2.34
CA ASN A 144 2.14 10.00 2.32
C ASN A 144 2.31 11.06 3.41
N LEU A 145 1.73 12.24 3.20
CA LEU A 145 1.76 13.37 4.13
C LEU A 145 0.67 14.38 3.77
N ARG A 146 0.17 15.14 4.73
CA ARG A 146 -0.63 16.33 4.43
C ARG A 146 0.29 17.57 4.30
N THR A 147 0.23 18.31 3.20
CA THR A 147 1.20 19.41 2.89
C THR A 147 1.30 20.57 3.88
N ALA A 148 0.39 20.68 4.85
CA ALA A 148 0.56 21.62 5.97
C ALA A 148 1.60 21.13 6.99
N GLU A 149 2.00 19.88 6.90
CA GLU A 149 2.92 19.18 7.78
C GLU A 149 4.24 19.04 7.01
N GLY A 150 5.29 19.76 7.42
CA GLY A 150 6.71 19.50 7.09
C GLY A 150 7.10 18.93 5.71
N ALA A 151 8.20 18.14 5.73
CA ALA A 151 8.71 17.40 4.58
C ALA A 151 8.10 16.01 4.56
N LEU A 152 7.85 15.46 3.37
CA LEU A 152 7.38 14.09 3.21
C LEU A 152 8.56 13.13 3.35
N ASP A 153 8.54 12.33 4.41
CA ASP A 153 9.44 11.19 4.55
C ASP A 153 8.99 10.07 3.61
N LEU A 154 9.93 9.64 2.77
CA LEU A 154 9.74 8.65 1.72
C LEU A 154 10.66 7.48 1.94
N ARG A 155 10.25 6.33 1.39
CA ARG A 155 11.15 5.20 1.17
C ARG A 155 11.16 4.82 -0.30
N VAL A 156 12.34 4.81 -0.88
CA VAL A 156 12.53 4.61 -2.32
C VAL A 156 13.50 3.46 -2.61
N THR A 157 13.27 2.77 -3.72
CA THR A 157 14.14 1.71 -4.25
C THR A 157 15.00 2.15 -5.43
N GLY A 158 15.03 3.45 -5.74
CA GLY A 158 15.76 4.02 -6.87
C GLY A 158 14.94 4.10 -8.17
N GLY A 159 13.62 3.85 -8.09
CA GLY A 159 12.68 4.04 -9.18
C GLY A 159 12.26 5.50 -9.38
N ALA A 160 11.35 5.73 -10.33
CA ALA A 160 10.79 7.05 -10.61
C ALA A 160 9.66 7.37 -9.63
N VAL A 161 9.77 8.49 -8.91
CA VAL A 161 8.77 8.94 -7.93
C VAL A 161 7.81 9.93 -8.57
N TYR A 162 6.53 9.85 -8.21
CA TYR A 162 5.48 10.78 -8.59
C TYR A 162 4.71 11.19 -7.34
N ALA A 163 4.35 12.46 -7.22
CA ALA A 163 3.52 12.98 -6.15
C ALA A 163 2.11 13.25 -6.66
N LEU A 164 1.11 12.83 -5.89
CA LEU A 164 -0.31 12.99 -6.15
C LEU A 164 -0.93 13.77 -4.99
N ALA A 165 -1.38 14.99 -5.25
CA ALA A 165 -2.16 15.75 -4.28
C ALA A 165 -3.65 15.49 -4.49
N ILE A 166 -4.31 15.01 -3.45
CA ILE A 166 -5.72 14.63 -3.47
C ILE A 166 -6.49 15.60 -2.57
N ASP A 167 -7.65 16.05 -3.05
CA ASP A 167 -8.56 16.87 -2.27
C ASP A 167 -9.52 16.00 -1.46
N ASP A 168 -10.01 16.54 -0.34
CA ASP A 168 -11.00 15.86 0.49
C ASP A 168 -12.30 15.72 -0.31
N TYR A 169 -12.70 14.47 -0.59
CA TYR A 169 -13.90 14.18 -1.35
C TYR A 169 -15.16 14.15 -0.48
N GLY A 170 -15.01 14.32 0.83
CA GLY A 170 -16.08 14.39 1.79
C GLY A 170 -16.85 13.09 2.00
N THR A 171 -17.67 13.10 3.04
CA THR A 171 -18.61 12.03 3.37
C THR A 171 -19.84 12.16 2.48
N LEU A 172 -20.26 11.05 1.86
CA LEU A 172 -21.50 11.01 1.09
C LEU A 172 -22.69 11.38 2.00
N TYR A 173 -23.59 12.21 1.50
CA TYR A 173 -24.83 12.57 2.19
C TYR A 173 -25.58 11.32 2.67
N GLN A 174 -26.00 11.35 3.94
CA GLN A 174 -26.85 10.34 4.55
C GLN A 174 -27.99 11.03 5.31
N PRO A 175 -29.25 10.57 5.17
CA PRO A 175 -30.38 11.10 5.92
C PRO A 175 -30.15 11.07 7.43
N ASN A 176 -30.42 12.19 8.11
CA ASN A 176 -30.30 12.33 9.56
C ASN A 176 -28.89 12.07 10.13
N LEU A 177 -27.84 12.15 9.31
CA LEU A 177 -26.47 12.04 9.78
C LEU A 177 -26.13 13.22 10.69
N ALA A 178 -25.63 12.93 11.89
CA ALA A 178 -25.05 13.93 12.77
C ALA A 178 -23.70 14.37 12.21
N VAL A 179 -23.49 15.68 12.14
CA VAL A 179 -22.28 16.30 11.56
C VAL A 179 -21.68 17.31 12.52
N ALA A 180 -20.36 17.37 12.55
CA ALA A 180 -19.56 18.31 13.32
C ALA A 180 -19.06 19.46 12.43
N VAL A 181 -18.56 20.53 13.06
CA VAL A 181 -17.86 21.61 12.33
C VAL A 181 -16.65 21.02 11.62
N ASP A 182 -16.35 21.53 10.43
CA ASP A 182 -15.30 21.09 9.49
C ASP A 182 -15.55 19.76 8.77
N ASP A 183 -16.63 19.03 9.08
CA ASP A 183 -17.06 17.91 8.24
C ASP A 183 -17.35 18.41 6.82
N VAL A 184 -16.96 17.63 5.81
CA VAL A 184 -17.22 17.94 4.41
C VAL A 184 -18.23 16.93 3.88
N ILE A 185 -19.38 17.42 3.40
CA ILE A 185 -20.46 16.60 2.87
C ILE A 185 -20.48 16.66 1.35
N ARG A 186 -20.66 15.50 0.73
CA ARG A 186 -20.76 15.31 -0.71
C ARG A 186 -22.18 14.92 -1.13
N PRO A 187 -22.77 15.61 -2.12
CA PRO A 187 -24.02 15.20 -2.76
C PRO A 187 -23.96 13.79 -3.36
N THR A 188 -25.09 13.10 -3.42
CA THR A 188 -25.22 11.85 -4.19
C THR A 188 -24.97 12.09 -5.68
N LEU A 189 -25.51 13.20 -6.21
CA LEU A 189 -25.25 13.68 -7.57
C LEU A 189 -24.17 14.75 -7.54
N PHE A 190 -22.91 14.30 -7.65
CA PHE A 190 -21.76 15.19 -7.59
C PHE A 190 -21.63 16.08 -8.85
N LYS A 191 -21.60 17.40 -8.63
CA LYS A 191 -21.47 18.43 -9.69
C LYS A 191 -20.25 19.35 -9.51
N GLY A 192 -19.23 18.90 -8.75
CA GLY A 192 -18.01 19.69 -8.50
C GLY A 192 -18.01 20.55 -7.24
N TRP A 193 -19.08 20.47 -6.44
CA TRP A 193 -19.24 21.21 -5.18
C TRP A 193 -19.38 20.25 -4.00
N LEU A 194 -18.78 20.64 -2.88
CA LEU A 194 -18.90 20.01 -1.58
C LEU A 194 -19.39 21.04 -0.57
N TYR A 195 -19.79 20.58 0.61
CA TYR A 195 -20.43 21.43 1.62
C TYR A 195 -19.71 21.24 2.94
N ARG A 196 -18.90 22.24 3.34
CA ARG A 196 -18.20 22.23 4.61
C ARG A 196 -19.15 22.71 5.71
N ILE A 197 -19.29 21.93 6.77
CA ILE A 197 -20.14 22.27 7.90
C ILE A 197 -19.46 23.37 8.72
N THR A 198 -20.16 24.49 8.87
CA THR A 198 -19.72 25.63 9.69
C THR A 198 -20.42 25.67 11.04
N GLN A 199 -21.54 24.95 11.18
CA GLN A 199 -22.26 24.78 12.43
C GLN A 199 -22.75 23.33 12.53
N ALA A 200 -22.34 22.65 13.61
CA ALA A 200 -22.73 21.26 13.88
C ALA A 200 -24.27 21.11 13.99
N GLY A 201 -24.75 19.92 13.68
CA GLY A 201 -26.18 19.61 13.70
C GLY A 201 -26.46 18.27 13.04
N THR A 202 -27.61 18.16 12.39
CA THR A 202 -28.06 16.95 11.73
C THR A 202 -28.52 17.29 10.32
N LEU A 203 -28.06 16.49 9.35
CA LEU A 203 -28.48 16.60 7.96
C LEU A 203 -29.99 16.33 7.83
N PRO A 204 -30.68 16.93 6.84
CA PRO A 204 -32.11 16.72 6.66
C PRO A 204 -32.42 15.24 6.38
N ALA A 205 -33.67 14.83 6.64
CA ALA A 205 -34.13 13.45 6.38
C ALA A 205 -34.25 13.12 4.87
N THR A 206 -34.21 14.12 4.00
CA THR A 206 -34.22 13.97 2.54
C THR A 206 -33.15 14.85 1.94
N GLU A 207 -32.47 14.35 0.90
CA GLU A 207 -31.37 15.08 0.27
C GLU A 207 -31.89 16.42 -0.29
N PRO A 208 -31.30 17.55 0.11
CA PRO A 208 -31.78 18.86 -0.31
C PRO A 208 -31.36 19.16 -1.75
N ALA A 209 -31.94 20.23 -2.30
CA ALA A 209 -31.39 20.86 -3.49
C ALA A 209 -30.09 21.58 -3.10
N TRP A 210 -28.98 21.09 -3.63
CA TRP A 210 -27.64 21.61 -3.38
C TRP A 210 -27.39 22.93 -4.12
N TRP A 211 -26.81 23.92 -3.44
CA TRP A 211 -26.50 25.24 -3.99
C TRP A 211 -25.07 25.33 -4.55
N ASP A 212 -24.85 26.15 -5.58
CA ASP A 212 -23.53 26.31 -6.18
C ASP A 212 -22.72 27.46 -5.56
N GLY A 213 -21.50 27.65 -6.07
CA GLY A 213 -20.57 28.70 -5.63
C GLY A 213 -21.04 30.14 -5.84
N ASN A 214 -22.22 30.39 -6.43
CA ASN A 214 -22.80 31.75 -6.47
C ASN A 214 -23.45 32.14 -5.13
N THR A 215 -23.65 31.17 -4.24
CA THR A 215 -24.24 31.39 -2.92
C THR A 215 -23.17 31.84 -1.94
N ALA A 216 -23.31 33.05 -1.41
CA ALA A 216 -22.36 33.61 -0.45
C ALA A 216 -22.68 33.18 0.98
N GLY A 217 -21.67 32.68 1.69
CA GLY A 217 -21.73 32.37 3.12
C GLY A 217 -22.56 31.12 3.47
N PRO A 218 -22.58 30.75 4.77
CA PRO A 218 -23.21 29.51 5.22
C PRO A 218 -24.73 29.50 5.04
N GLN A 219 -25.26 28.40 4.51
CA GLN A 219 -26.70 28.14 4.36
C GLN A 219 -27.16 27.06 5.33
N ASP A 220 -28.47 27.00 5.57
CA ASP A 220 -29.06 25.99 6.43
C ASP A 220 -29.09 24.62 5.73
N LEU A 221 -28.74 23.58 6.47
CA LEU A 221 -28.66 22.20 6.01
C LEU A 221 -29.26 21.28 7.09
N GLY A 222 -30.59 21.18 7.13
CA GLY A 222 -31.29 20.53 8.23
C GLY A 222 -31.20 21.38 9.49
N SER A 223 -30.61 20.86 10.57
CA SER A 223 -30.28 21.65 11.76
C SER A 223 -28.81 22.13 11.79
N ALA A 224 -28.00 21.69 10.82
CA ALA A 224 -26.62 22.16 10.63
C ALA A 224 -26.59 23.40 9.71
N ARG A 225 -25.43 24.05 9.61
CA ARG A 225 -25.15 25.06 8.57
C ARG A 225 -23.89 24.71 7.81
N ALA A 226 -23.87 24.98 6.51
CA ALA A 226 -22.78 24.62 5.63
C ALA A 226 -22.45 25.72 4.61
N GLU A 227 -21.17 25.87 4.30
CA GLU A 227 -20.69 26.69 3.19
C GLU A 227 -20.37 25.82 1.98
N VAL A 228 -20.60 26.34 0.78
CA VAL A 228 -20.21 25.66 -0.46
C VAL A 228 -18.71 25.82 -0.70
N VAL A 229 -18.05 24.71 -1.00
CA VAL A 229 -16.62 24.68 -1.36
C VAL A 229 -16.44 23.94 -2.67
N ARG A 230 -15.52 24.42 -3.50
CA ARG A 230 -15.19 23.77 -4.78
C ARG A 230 -14.35 22.54 -4.52
N TYR A 231 -14.71 21.42 -5.14
CA TYR A 231 -13.81 20.26 -5.18
C TYR A 231 -12.78 20.46 -6.29
N HIS A 232 -11.51 20.29 -5.95
CA HIS A 232 -10.43 20.35 -6.93
C HIS A 232 -10.03 18.95 -7.36
N ARG A 233 -9.85 18.76 -8.68
CA ARG A 233 -9.33 17.50 -9.23
C ARG A 233 -7.95 17.19 -8.64
N PRO A 234 -7.59 15.90 -8.48
CA PRO A 234 -6.25 15.54 -8.08
C PRO A 234 -5.18 16.16 -8.98
N LEU A 235 -4.09 16.61 -8.37
CA LEU A 235 -2.92 17.13 -9.07
C LEU A 235 -1.81 16.09 -9.04
N ALA A 236 -1.22 15.80 -10.18
CA ALA A 236 -0.09 14.89 -10.29
C ALA A 236 1.16 15.64 -10.73
N HIS A 237 2.30 15.29 -10.14
CA HIS A 237 3.60 15.80 -10.53
C HIS A 237 4.62 14.65 -10.58
N GLY A 238 5.36 14.53 -11.68
CA GLY A 238 6.49 13.62 -11.76
C GLY A 238 6.90 13.26 -13.19
N PRO A 239 8.02 12.55 -13.36
CA PRO A 239 8.88 12.04 -12.29
C PRO A 239 9.62 13.16 -11.54
N ILE A 240 9.77 13.01 -10.22
CA ILE A 240 10.50 13.94 -9.35
C ILE A 240 11.72 13.26 -8.75
N THR A 241 12.81 14.04 -8.63
CA THR A 241 13.99 13.63 -7.87
C THR A 241 13.70 13.76 -6.39
N VAL A 242 14.10 12.74 -5.62
CA VAL A 242 14.01 12.74 -4.16
C VAL A 242 15.42 12.72 -3.57
N GLU A 243 15.60 13.38 -2.43
CA GLU A 243 16.89 13.41 -1.74
C GLU A 243 16.97 12.20 -0.80
N THR A 244 17.82 11.23 -1.11
CA THR A 244 18.07 10.08 -0.23
C THR A 244 18.90 10.51 0.99
N THR A 245 18.51 10.06 2.17
CA THR A 245 19.16 10.39 3.46
C THR A 245 19.94 9.23 4.05
#